data_AF-A0A1C5E5J5-F1
#
_entry.id   AF-A0A1C5E5J5-F1
#
_cell.length_a   1.000
_cell.length_b   1.000
_cell.length_c   1.000
_cell.angle_alpha   90.00
_cell.angle_beta   90.00
_cell.angle_gamma   90.00
#
_symmetry.space_group_name_H-M   'P 1'
#
loop_
_entity.id
_entity.type
_entity.pdbx_description
1 polymer ?
#
loop_
_entity_poly.entity_id
_entity_poly.type
_entity_poly.pdbx_seq_one_letter_code
_entity_poly.pdbx_strand_id
1 'polypeptide(L)' 'MLSLEETVAHLTSRPAARLRLPDRGLVREDYRADLVLLDPDTVAAGSAFEAPCTLPVGIRTR' A
#
# COMPACT_ATOMS: atom_id res chain seq x y z
N MET A 1 10.87 -0.52 14.59
CA MET A 1 10.10 0.16 13.53
C MET A 1 10.64 -0.33 12.20
N LEU A 2 9.78 -0.55 11.22
CA LEU A 2 10.18 -0.85 9.84
C LEU A 2 10.40 0.47 9.10
N SER A 3 11.27 0.48 8.10
CA SER A 3 11.34 1.59 7.14
C SER A 3 10.06 1.64 6.29
N LEU A 4 9.85 2.75 5.57
CA LEU A 4 8.73 2.85 4.64
C LEU A 4 8.84 1.80 3.54
N GLU A 5 10.02 1.61 2.98
CA GLU A 5 10.32 0.62 1.94
C GLU A 5 10.08 -0.81 2.43
N GLU A 6 10.50 -1.13 3.66
CA GLU A 6 10.24 -2.43 4.28
C GLU A 6 8.74 -2.67 4.50
N THR A 7 8.01 -1.64 4.91
CA THR A 7 6.56 -1.68 5.10
C THR A 7 5.85 -1.87 3.75
N VAL A 8 6.26 -1.15 2.71
CA VAL A 8 5.73 -1.30 1.35
C VAL A 8 5.99 -2.73 0.85
N ALA A 9 7.20 -3.26 0.99
CA ALA A 9 7.51 -4.64 0.60
C ALA A 9 6.69 -5.67 1.40
N HIS A 10 6.43 -5.40 2.69
CA HIS A 10 5.59 -6.24 3.55
C HIS A 10 4.13 -6.29 3.10
N LEU A 11 3.60 -5.19 2.56
CA LEU A 11 2.21 -5.09 2.10
C LEU A 11 2.01 -5.43 0.61
N THR A 12 3.08 -5.53 -0.18
CA THR A 12 3.00 -5.73 -1.65
C THR A 12 3.73 -6.99 -2.13
N SER A 13 5.05 -6.93 -2.28
CA SER A 13 5.86 -7.97 -2.92
C SER A 13 5.89 -9.28 -2.14
N ARG A 14 5.99 -9.23 -0.80
CA ARG A 14 6.02 -10.44 0.05
C ARG A 14 4.68 -11.21 -0.02
N PRO A 15 3.50 -10.58 0.11
CA PRO A 15 2.21 -11.23 -0.15
C PRO A 15 2.08 -11.78 -1.57
N ALA A 16 2.47 -11.02 -2.60
CA ALA A 16 2.40 -11.47 -4.00
C ALA A 16 3.24 -12.74 -4.23
N ALA A 17 4.45 -12.80 -3.67
CA ALA A 17 5.29 -13.99 -3.72
C ALA A 17 4.65 -15.17 -2.98
N ARG A 18 4.11 -14.95 -1.77
CA ARG A 18 3.45 -15.99 -0.96
C ARG A 18 2.20 -16.57 -1.64
N LEU A 19 1.44 -15.73 -2.33
CA LEU A 19 0.21 -16.10 -3.04
C LEU A 19 0.47 -16.55 -4.49
N ARG A 20 1.73 -16.54 -4.95
CA ARG A 20 2.13 -16.88 -6.32
C ARG A 20 1.41 -16.04 -7.37
N LEU A 21 1.39 -14.72 -7.17
CA LEU A 21 0.90 -13.74 -8.14
C LEU A 21 2.09 -13.21 -8.97
N PRO A 22 2.39 -13.79 -10.15
CA PRO A 22 3.67 -13.61 -10.82
C PRO A 22 3.84 -12.23 -11.49
N ASP A 23 2.75 -11.50 -11.69
CA ASP A 23 2.66 -10.21 -12.40
C ASP A 23 2.20 -9.05 -11.49
N ARG A 24 2.33 -9.18 -10.17
CA ARG A 24 1.85 -8.19 -9.17
C ARG A 24 2.84 -7.93 -8.04
N GLY A 25 2.59 -6.84 -7.30
CA GLY A 25 3.30 -6.51 -6.06
C GLY A 25 4.68 -5.84 -6.23
N LEU A 26 5.07 -5.52 -7.47
CA LEU A 26 6.28 -4.78 -7.81
C LEU A 26 5.96 -3.75 -8.90
N VAL A 27 6.68 -2.63 -8.89
CA VAL A 27 6.65 -1.66 -9.98
C VAL A 27 7.68 -2.09 -11.02
N ARG A 28 7.21 -2.70 -12.11
CA ARG A 28 8.04 -3.21 -13.19
C ARG A 28 7.27 -3.20 -14.50
N GLU A 29 7.98 -3.16 -15.62
CA GLU A 29 7.39 -3.42 -16.93
C GLU A 29 6.69 -4.78 -16.96
N ASP A 30 5.63 -4.87 -17.75
CA ASP A 30 4.74 -6.03 -17.91
C ASP A 30 3.99 -6.49 -16.64
N TYR A 31 4.07 -5.73 -15.53
CA TYR A 31 3.27 -5.99 -14.33
C TYR A 31 1.94 -5.25 -14.39
N ARG A 32 0.96 -5.74 -13.63
CA ARG A 32 -0.32 -5.05 -13.44
C ARG A 32 -0.07 -3.69 -12.80
N ALA A 33 -0.80 -2.68 -13.29
CA ALA A 33 -0.76 -1.32 -12.78
C ALA A 33 -1.56 -1.17 -11.46
N ASP A 34 -1.35 -2.06 -10.51
CA ASP A 34 -1.90 -1.97 -9.15
C ASP A 34 -1.05 -0.96 -8.35
N LEU A 35 -1.30 0.33 -8.56
CA LEU A 35 -0.49 1.43 -8.01
C LEU A 35 -1.28 2.26 -7.00
N VAL A 36 -0.59 2.73 -5.96
CA VAL A 36 -1.11 3.66 -4.96
C VAL A 36 -0.13 4.81 -4.82
N LEU A 37 -0.62 6.04 -4.98
CA LEU A 37 0.14 7.25 -4.69
C LEU A 37 -0.18 7.70 -3.25
N LEU A 38 0.87 7.75 -2.42
CA LEU A 38 0.78 8.20 -1.04
C LEU A 38 1.81 9.28 -0.74
N ASP A 39 1.48 10.15 0.21
CA ASP A 39 2.38 11.13 0.79
C ASP A 39 2.97 10.53 2.09
N PRO A 40 4.30 10.29 2.16
CA PRO A 40 4.92 9.59 3.28
C PRO A 40 4.84 10.36 4.59
N ASP A 41 4.68 11.69 4.54
CA ASP A 41 4.65 12.53 5.73
C ASP A 41 3.24 12.63 6.33
N THR A 42 2.20 12.31 5.55
CA THR A 42 0.79 12.49 5.97
C THR A 42 -0.05 11.21 5.94
N VAL A 43 0.46 10.10 5.43
CA VAL A 43 -0.29 8.83 5.35
C VAL A 43 -0.67 8.31 6.73
N ALA A 44 -1.98 8.12 6.96
CA ALA A 44 -2.49 7.57 8.21
C ALA A 44 -3.89 6.95 8.06
N ALA A 45 -4.21 6.04 8.99
CA ALA A 45 -5.58 5.57 9.17
C ALA A 45 -6.44 6.74 9.65
N GLY A 46 -7.45 7.13 8.87
CA GLY A 46 -8.41 8.14 9.30
C GLY A 46 -9.48 7.58 10.24
N SER A 47 -9.54 6.26 10.41
CA SER A 47 -10.54 5.55 11.20
C SER A 47 -10.10 5.31 12.63
N ALA A 48 -11.07 5.43 13.52
CA ALA A 48 -10.96 5.15 14.95
C ALA A 48 -12.12 4.24 15.37
N PHE A 49 -12.09 3.74 16.61
CA PHE A 49 -13.15 2.87 17.11
C PHE A 49 -14.52 3.57 17.09
N GLU A 50 -14.55 4.84 17.47
CA GLU A 50 -15.75 5.68 17.52
C GLU A 50 -16.25 6.09 16.13
N ALA A 51 -15.35 6.11 15.14
CA ALA A 51 -15.63 6.51 13.76
C ALA A 51 -14.93 5.52 12.79
N PRO A 52 -15.45 4.30 12.63
CA PRO A 52 -14.74 3.22 11.93
C PRO A 52 -14.75 3.38 10.40
N CYS A 53 -15.69 4.16 9.86
CA CYS A 53 -15.95 4.28 8.42
C CYS A 53 -15.46 5.60 7.82
N THR A 54 -14.36 6.16 8.33
CA THR A 54 -13.72 7.36 7.77
C THR A 54 -12.61 6.98 6.79
N LEU A 55 -12.39 7.85 5.82
CA LEU A 55 -11.39 7.63 4.78
C LEU A 55 -9.96 7.82 5.31
N PRO A 56 -8.98 7.08 4.76
CA PRO A 56 -7.57 7.34 5.06
C PRO A 56 -7.14 8.73 4.56
N VAL A 57 -6.12 9.28 5.20
CA VAL A 57 -5.47 10.54 4.80
C VAL A 57 -4.13 10.23 4.11
N GLY A 58 -3.64 11.18 3.31
CA GLY A 58 -2.35 11.06 2.62
C GLY A 58 -2.34 10.11 1.42
N ILE A 59 -3.49 9.59 0.97
CA ILE A 59 -3.63 8.77 -0.26
C ILE A 59 -4.39 9.56 -1.32
N ARG A 60 -3.84 9.67 -2.53
CA ARG A 60 -4.50 10.34 -3.66
C ARG A 60 -5.24 9.33 -4.54
N THR A 61 -6.52 9.60 -4.80
CA THR A 61 -7.42 8.75 -5.60
C THR A 61 -7.90 9.42 -6.89
N ARG A 62 -7.14 10.39 -7.42
CA ARG A 62 -7.40 11.03 -8.72
C ARG A 62 -6.12 11.24 -9.49
#